data_AF-A0A349SC62-F1
#
_entry.id   AF-A0A349SC62-F1
#
_cell.length_a   1.000
_cell.length_b   1.000
_cell.length_c   1.000
_cell.angle_alpha   90.00
_cell.angle_beta   90.00
_cell.angle_gamma   90.00
#
_symmetry.space_group_name_H-M   'P 1'
#
loop_
_entity.id
_entity.type
_entity.pdbx_description
1 polymer ?
#
loop_
_entity_poly.entity_id
_entity_poly.type
_entity_poly.pdbx_seq_one_letter_code
_entity_poly.pdbx_strand_id
1 'polypeptide(L)' 'HITVADRVQVSAMALLSKSVTEAGMISSGTLASPTPEWKRNALRFQQLDSIAKRLKNLERKADS' A
#
# COMPACT_ATOMS: atom_id res chain seq x y z
N HIS A 1 14.12 7.85 -12.94
CA HIS A 1 13.84 9.29 -12.92
C HIS A 1 12.46 9.51 -12.31
N ILE A 2 12.32 10.37 -11.30
CA ILE A 2 11.03 10.78 -10.68
C ILE A 2 11.03 12.29 -10.43
N THR A 3 9.84 12.88 -10.29
CA THR A 3 9.64 14.28 -9.87
C THR A 3 8.91 14.31 -8.54
N VAL A 4 9.28 15.24 -7.66
CA VAL A 4 8.66 15.43 -6.34
C VAL A 4 8.17 16.88 -6.22
N ALA A 5 6.88 17.05 -5.92
CA ALA A 5 6.25 18.36 -5.75
C ALA A 5 6.71 19.11 -4.49
N ASP A 6 6.51 20.42 -4.48
CA ASP A 6 6.76 21.25 -3.31
C ASP A 6 5.93 20.79 -2.11
N ARG A 7 6.49 20.96 -0.90
CA ARG A 7 5.84 20.61 0.38
C ARG A 7 5.47 19.13 0.52
N VAL A 8 6.21 18.24 -0.15
CA VAL A 8 6.18 16.80 0.12
C VAL A 8 7.10 16.47 1.31
N GLN A 9 6.57 15.74 2.29
CA GLN A 9 7.33 15.18 3.41
C GLN A 9 7.40 13.66 3.24
N VAL A 10 8.57 13.06 3.44
CA VAL A 10 8.79 11.62 3.21
C VAL A 10 9.21 10.96 4.52
N SER A 11 8.53 9.87 4.91
CA SER A 11 8.90 9.12 6.11
C SER A 11 10.29 8.47 5.95
N ALA A 12 10.96 8.21 7.07
CA ALA A 12 12.20 7.43 7.05
C ALA A 12 12.00 6.10 6.32
N MET A 13 13.00 5.69 5.52
CA MET A 13 13.03 4.44 4.76
C MET A 13 11.94 4.27 3.69
N ALA A 14 11.22 5.33 3.32
CA ALA A 14 10.27 5.26 2.22
C ALA A 14 10.99 5.20 0.85
N LEU A 15 10.54 4.29 -0.02
CA LEU A 15 11.00 4.19 -1.40
C LEU A 15 9.96 4.78 -2.36
N LEU A 16 10.30 5.88 -3.04
CA LEU A 16 9.46 6.49 -4.07
C LEU A 16 9.82 5.91 -5.45
N SER A 17 8.98 5.02 -5.98
CA SER A 17 9.15 4.44 -7.32
C SER A 17 8.38 5.17 -8.43
N LYS A 18 7.56 6.16 -8.06
CA LYS A 18 6.73 6.97 -8.97
C LYS A 18 6.85 8.44 -8.58
N SER A 19 6.61 9.35 -9.53
CA SER A 19 6.53 10.78 -9.25
C SER A 19 5.40 11.11 -8.26
N VAL A 20 5.63 12.09 -7.41
CA VAL A 20 4.66 12.62 -6.44
C VAL A 20 4.33 14.04 -6.86
N THR A 21 3.11 14.25 -7.36
CA THR A 21 2.68 15.53 -7.95
C THR A 21 1.88 16.41 -7.01
N GLU A 22 1.58 15.92 -5.81
CA GLU A 22 0.75 16.61 -4.81
C GLU A 22 1.51 16.79 -3.50
N ALA A 23 1.31 17.92 -2.84
CA ALA A 23 1.87 18.19 -1.52
C ALA A 23 1.26 17.26 -0.45
N GLY A 24 2.06 16.85 0.53
CA GLY A 24 1.59 15.97 1.61
C GLY A 24 2.67 15.05 2.18
N MET A 25 2.26 14.17 3.10
CA MET A 25 3.15 13.17 3.70
C MET A 25 3.07 11.85 2.93
N ILE A 26 4.22 11.36 2.47
CA ILE A 26 4.36 10.07 1.80
C ILE A 26 5.15 9.12 2.69
N SER A 27 4.57 7.95 2.95
CA SER A 27 5.22 6.87 3.68
C SER A 27 5.22 5.62 2.83
N SER A 28 6.32 4.87 2.83
CA SER A 28 6.38 3.55 2.22
C SER A 28 6.58 2.53 3.33
N GLY A 29 5.55 1.73 3.57
CA GLY A 29 5.55 0.72 4.62
C GLY A 29 5.73 -0.68 4.05
N THR A 30 6.71 -1.41 4.56
CA THR A 30 6.55 -2.83 4.85
C THR A 30 7.43 -3.12 6.05
N LEU A 31 6.88 -3.73 7.10
CA LEU A 31 7.67 -4.14 8.26
C LEU A 31 8.86 -4.98 7.78
N ALA A 32 10.04 -4.69 8.33
CA ALA A 32 11.24 -5.46 8.00
C ALA A 32 10.98 -6.93 8.31
N SER A 33 11.12 -7.79 7.29
CA SER A 33 10.91 -9.22 7.37
C SER A 33 11.85 -9.93 6.41
N PRO A 34 12.15 -11.24 6.60
CA PRO A 34 12.93 -12.01 5.65
C PRO A 34 12.34 -11.92 4.23
N THR A 35 13.19 -11.80 3.21
CA THR A 35 12.77 -11.56 1.81
C THR A 35 11.62 -12.45 1.30
N PRO A 36 11.57 -13.77 1.59
CA PRO A 36 10.44 -14.61 1.17
C PRO A 36 9.12 -14.21 1.82
N GLU A 37 9.15 -13.87 3.11
CA GLU A 37 7.99 -13.40 3.86
C GLU A 37 7.55 -12.03 3.39
N TRP A 38 8.50 -11.11 3.20
CA TRP A 38 8.25 -9.78 2.67
C TRP A 38 7.55 -9.86 1.31
N LYS A 39 8.04 -10.68 0.37
CA LYS A 39 7.42 -10.86 -0.96
C LYS A 39 5.96 -11.34 -0.85
N ARG A 40 5.72 -12.32 0.01
CA ARG A 40 4.37 -12.86 0.25
C ARG A 40 3.44 -11.80 0.84
N ASN A 41 3.92 -11.00 1.79
CA ASN A 41 3.13 -9.96 2.43
C ASN A 41 2.86 -8.79 1.46
N ALA A 42 3.86 -8.37 0.68
CA ALA A 42 3.72 -7.35 -0.37
C ALA A 42 2.64 -7.73 -1.40
N LEU A 43 2.59 -8.99 -1.84
CA LEU A 43 1.55 -9.47 -2.75
C LEU A 43 0.16 -9.44 -2.10
N ARG A 44 0.06 -9.82 -0.81
CA ARG A 44 -1.21 -9.76 -0.07
C ARG A 44 -1.71 -8.33 0.08
N PHE A 45 -0.83 -7.35 0.29
CA PHE A 45 -1.23 -5.94 0.31
C PHE A 45 -1.87 -5.49 -1.00
N GLN A 46 -1.35 -5.93 -2.15
CA GLN A 46 -1.96 -5.64 -3.46
C GLN A 46 -3.34 -6.30 -3.63
N GLN A 47 -3.61 -7.39 -2.92
CA GLN A 47 -4.87 -8.13 -2.99
C GLN A 47 -5.94 -7.63 -2.01
N LEU A 48 -5.62 -6.71 -1.10
CA LEU A 48 -6.54 -6.27 -0.03
C LEU A 48 -7.88 -5.74 -0.55
N ASP A 49 -7.89 -4.96 -1.63
CA ASP A 49 -9.13 -4.44 -2.22
C ASP A 49 -10.04 -5.57 -2.72
N SER A 50 -9.47 -6.58 -3.39
CA SER A 50 -10.20 -7.77 -3.83
C SER A 50 -10.75 -8.58 -2.65
N ILE A 51 -9.94 -8.74 -1.60
CA ILE A 51 -10.35 -9.43 -0.37
C ILE A 51 -11.51 -8.67 0.30
N ALA A 52 -11.42 -7.34 0.44
CA ALA A 52 -12.47 -6.52 1.02
C ALA A 52 -13.78 -6.61 0.24
N LYS A 53 -13.72 -6.57 -1.10
CA LYS A 53 -14.90 -6.76 -1.97
C LYS A 53 -15.52 -8.13 -1.80
N ARG A 54 -14.71 -9.19 -1.74
CA ARG A 54 -15.19 -10.56 -1.52
C ARG A 54 -15.83 -10.72 -0.15
N LEU A 55 -15.23 -10.15 0.88
CA LEU A 55 -15.76 -10.18 2.25
C LEU A 55 -17.13 -9.50 2.34
N LYS A 56 -17.24 -8.28 1.82
CA LYS A 56 -18.52 -7.55 1.76
C LYS A 56 -19.64 -8.32 1.05
N ASN A 57 -19.29 -9.01 -0.04
CA ASN A 57 -20.25 -9.83 -0.79
C ASN A 57 -20.69 -11.08 -0.01
N LEU A 58 -19.81 -11.66 0.80
CA LEU A 58 -20.13 -12.79 1.66
C LEU A 58 -21.00 -12.36 2.84
N GLU A 59 -20.67 -11.24 3.50
CA GLU A 59 -21.47 -10.66 4.59
C GLU A 59 -22.90 -10.37 4.11
N ARG A 60 -23.07 -9.71 2.95
CA ARG A 60 -24.39 -9.42 2.39
C ARG A 60 -25.24 -10.67 2.11
N LYS A 61 -24.61 -11.81 1.80
CA LYS A 61 -25.31 -13.09 1.56
C LYS A 61 -25.66 -13.82 2.85
N ALA A 62 -24.95 -13.54 3.94
CA ALA A 62 -25.20 -14.13 5.24
C ALA A 62 -26.33 -13.41 5.99
N ASP A 63 -26.49 -12.11 5.74
CA ASP A 63 -27.55 -11.27 6.32
C ASP A 63 -28.90 -11.35 5.56
N SER A 64 -28.95 -12.12 4.46
CA SER A 64 -30.14 -12.35 3.61
C SER A 64 -30.65 -13.78 3.74
#